data_AF-A0A9R0QIG1-F1
#
_entry.id   AF-A0A9R0QIG1-F1
#
_cell.length_a   1.000
_cell.length_b   1.000
_cell.length_c   1.000
_cell.angle_alpha   90.00
_cell.angle_beta   90.00
_cell.angle_gamma   90.00
#
_symmetry.space_group_name_H-M   'P 1'
#
loop_
_entity.id
_entity.type
_entity.pdbx_description
1 polymer ?
#
loop_
_entity_poly.entity_id
_entity_poly.type
_entity_poly.pdbx_seq_one_letter_code
_entity_poly.pdbx_strand_id
1 'polypeptide(L)'
;MAEVVAAMAIRPLVSMLVNKAANSLLDKYKVMEGMEEQHKILKRKLPAILDVMTDAEEQATEHRDGAKAWLQELKAVAYVANEVFDEFKYEALRRESRRRGTTPSSDSM
;
A
#
# COMPACT_ATOMS: atom_id res chain seq x y z
N MET A 1 4.13 4.77 27.36
CA MET A 1 4.83 3.66 26.66
C MET A 1 3.98 3.05 25.54
N ALA A 2 2.75 2.58 25.78
CA ALA A 2 1.91 1.98 24.73
C ALA A 2 1.57 2.93 23.56
N GLU A 3 1.38 4.23 23.82
CA GLU A 3 1.08 5.21 22.77
C GLU A 3 2.28 5.51 21.86
N VAL A 4 3.48 5.58 22.44
CA VAL A 4 4.74 5.71 21.68
C VAL A 4 4.97 4.48 20.80
N VAL A 5 4.72 3.28 21.33
CA VAL A 5 4.83 2.01 20.56
C VAL A 5 3.78 1.91 19.45
N ALA A 6 2.56 2.43 19.67
CA ALA A 6 1.50 2.44 18.66
C ALA A 6 1.80 3.40 17.50
N ALA A 7 2.41 4.56 17.78
CA ALA A 7 2.87 5.52 16.78
C ALA A 7 4.00 4.94 15.91
N MET A 8 4.96 4.22 16.51
CA MET A 8 6.10 3.61 15.79
C MET A 8 5.70 2.60 14.71
N ALA A 9 4.48 2.05 14.74
CA ALA A 9 4.02 1.06 13.77
C ALA A 9 3.32 1.65 12.53
N ILE A 10 2.92 2.92 12.56
CA ILE A 10 2.08 3.52 11.50
C ILE A 10 2.93 3.92 10.30
N ARG A 11 4.04 4.63 10.52
CA ARG A 11 4.96 5.03 9.44
C ARG A 11 5.49 3.84 8.63
N PRO A 12 5.99 2.75 9.23
CA PRO A 12 6.37 1.55 8.48
C PRO A 12 5.23 0.97 7.65
N LEU A 13 4.00 0.96 8.18
CA LEU A 13 2.82 0.45 7.47
C LEU A 13 2.49 1.31 6.25
N VAL A 14 2.47 2.64 6.38
CA VAL A 14 2.22 3.56 5.24
C VAL A 14 3.35 3.50 4.21
N SER A 15 4.60 3.38 4.65
CA SER A 15 5.75 3.17 3.76
C SER A 15 5.61 1.89 2.92
N MET A 16 5.13 0.80 3.54
CA MET A 16 4.82 -0.43 2.81
C MET A 16 3.71 -0.21 1.76
N LEU A 17 2.69 0.60 2.04
CA LEU A 17 1.65 0.95 1.06
C LEU A 17 2.22 1.76 -0.12
N VAL A 18 3.15 2.69 0.12
CA VAL A 18 3.85 3.43 -0.94
C VAL A 18 4.54 2.45 -1.89
N ASN A 19 5.28 1.49 -1.34
CA ASN A 19 5.98 0.46 -2.13
C ASN A 19 5.00 -0.44 -2.91
N LYS A 20 3.89 -0.83 -2.28
CA LYS A 20 2.84 -1.64 -2.91
C LYS A 20 2.14 -0.90 -4.05
N ALA A 21 1.80 0.38 -3.86
CA ALA A 21 1.21 1.21 -4.90
C ALA A 21 2.17 1.44 -6.08
N ALA A 22 3.48 1.55 -5.81
CA ALA A 22 4.52 1.69 -6.81
C ALA A 22 4.94 0.37 -7.49
N ASN A 23 4.37 -0.77 -7.09
CA ASN A 23 4.75 -2.08 -7.63
C ASN A 23 4.43 -2.18 -9.13
N SER A 24 5.47 -2.37 -9.94
CA SER A 24 5.37 -2.46 -11.41
C SER A 24 4.55 -3.65 -11.90
N LEU A 25 4.36 -4.69 -11.08
CA LEU A 25 3.50 -5.83 -11.41
C LEU A 25 2.04 -5.41 -11.61
N LEU A 26 1.58 -4.38 -10.89
CA LEU A 26 0.19 -3.91 -10.98
C LEU A 26 -0.12 -3.41 -12.39
N ASP A 27 0.78 -2.59 -12.93
CA ASP A 27 0.70 -2.03 -14.28
C ASP A 27 0.94 -3.12 -15.34
N LYS A 28 1.99 -3.93 -15.17
CA LYS A 28 2.40 -4.98 -16.12
C LYS A 28 1.31 -6.03 -16.36
N TYR A 29 0.58 -6.39 -15.31
CA TYR A 29 -0.47 -7.41 -15.38
C TYR A 29 -1.89 -6.83 -15.37
N LYS A 30 -2.03 -5.50 -15.44
CA LYS A 30 -3.29 -4.77 -15.53
C LYS A 30 -4.31 -5.21 -14.46
N VAL A 31 -3.86 -5.41 -13.21
CA VAL A 31 -4.76 -5.89 -12.14
C VAL A 31 -5.69 -4.78 -11.63
N MET A 32 -5.37 -3.53 -11.93
CA MET A 32 -6.19 -2.35 -11.61
C MET A 32 -6.85 -1.75 -12.87
N GLU A 33 -7.12 -2.57 -13.90
CA GLU A 33 -7.85 -2.12 -15.10
C GLU A 33 -9.25 -1.60 -14.71
N GLY A 34 -9.59 -0.38 -15.13
CA GLY A 34 -10.79 0.33 -14.70
C GLY A 34 -10.65 1.10 -13.37
N MET A 35 -9.46 1.08 -12.74
CA MET A 35 -9.14 1.81 -11.50
C MET A 35 -7.88 2.69 -11.66
N GLU A 36 -7.56 3.11 -12.88
CA GLU A 36 -6.31 3.81 -13.21
C GLU A 36 -6.19 5.15 -12.50
N GLU A 37 -7.29 5.90 -12.39
CA GLU A 37 -7.28 7.19 -11.71
C GLU A 37 -7.06 7.01 -10.20
N GLN A 38 -7.69 6.00 -9.59
CA GLN A 38 -7.48 5.64 -8.19
C GLN A 38 -6.02 5.23 -7.95
N HIS A 39 -5.43 4.43 -8.84
CA HIS A 39 -4.03 4.02 -8.74
C HIS A 39 -3.09 5.23 -8.81
N LYS A 40 -3.34 6.16 -9.72
CA LYS A 40 -2.59 7.41 -9.86
C LYS A 40 -2.73 8.31 -8.64
N ILE A 41 -3.95 8.44 -8.09
CA ILE A 41 -4.20 9.18 -6.86
C ILE A 41 -3.41 8.56 -5.71
N LEU A 42 -3.48 7.24 -5.53
CA LEU A 42 -2.78 6.53 -4.45
C LEU A 42 -1.25 6.68 -4.57
N LYS A 43 -0.68 6.53 -5.78
CA LYS A 43 0.75 6.76 -6.05
C LYS A 43 1.21 8.17 -5.66
N ARG A 44 0.33 9.18 -5.70
CA ARG A 44 0.64 10.58 -5.33
C ARG A 44 0.36 10.88 -3.87
N LYS A 45 -0.75 10.39 -3.33
CA LYS A 45 -1.23 10.73 -1.99
C LYS A 45 -0.50 9.96 -0.90
N LEU A 46 -0.15 8.69 -1.11
CA LEU A 46 0.55 7.89 -0.09
C LEU A 46 1.92 8.49 0.29
N PRO A 47 2.77 8.94 -0.64
CA PRO A 47 4.01 9.65 -0.28
C PRO A 47 3.76 10.96 0.46
N ALA A 48 2.74 11.75 0.05
CA ALA A 48 2.41 12.99 0.72
C ALA A 48 1.87 12.78 2.15
N ILE A 49 1.11 11.70 2.37
CA ILE A 49 0.68 11.29 3.71
C ILE A 49 1.90 10.91 4.55
N LEU A 50 2.82 10.11 4.01
CA LEU A 50 4.03 9.69 4.71
C LEU A 50 4.91 10.88 5.15
N ASP A 51 4.96 11.94 4.35
CA ASP A 51 5.68 13.18 4.66
C ASP A 51 5.06 13.91 5.88
N VAL A 52 3.76 14.19 5.81
CA VAL A 52 2.98 14.88 6.87
C VAL A 52 2.89 14.06 8.16
N MET A 53 3.05 12.73 8.08
CA MET A 53 3.09 11.88 9.27
C MET A 53 4.24 12.22 10.21
N THR A 54 5.37 12.72 9.71
CA THR A 54 6.50 13.16 10.57
C THR A 54 6.04 14.21 11.56
N ASP A 55 5.41 15.26 11.04
CA ASP A 55 4.92 16.37 11.85
C ASP A 55 3.80 15.91 12.80
N ALA A 56 2.94 14.99 12.36
CA ALA A 56 1.85 14.47 13.18
C ALA A 56 2.35 13.56 14.32
N GLU A 57 3.37 12.72 14.08
CA GLU A 57 4.01 11.89 15.10
C GLU A 57 4.64 12.76 16.20
N GLU A 58 5.35 13.83 15.82
CA GLU A 58 5.92 14.81 16.75
C GLU A 58 4.82 15.51 17.58
N GLN A 59 3.79 16.04 16.92
CA GLN A 59 2.65 16.70 17.60
C GLN A 59 1.87 15.77 18.54
N ALA A 60 1.79 14.47 18.24
CA ALA A 60 1.15 13.51 19.13
C ALA A 60 1.93 13.33 20.44
N THR A 61 3.27 13.46 20.42
CA THR A 61 4.09 13.43 21.65
C THR A 61 3.89 14.67 22.52
N GLU A 62 3.48 15.79 21.91
CA GLU A 62 3.11 17.03 22.59
C GLU A 62 1.68 17.00 23.19
N HIS A 63 1.02 15.84 23.26
CA HIS A 63 -0.33 15.64 23.81
C HIS A 63 -1.43 16.40 23.05
N ARG A 64 -1.29 16.58 21.73
CA ARG A 64 -2.39 17.06 20.88
C ARG A 64 -3.33 15.92 20.51
N ASP A 65 -4.47 15.83 21.22
CA ASP A 65 -5.46 14.75 21.04
C ASP A 65 -5.94 14.59 19.59
N GLY A 66 -6.05 15.69 18.84
CA GLY A 66 -6.44 15.65 17.43
C GLY A 66 -5.44 14.90 16.52
N ALA A 67 -4.14 15.10 16.75
CA ALA A 67 -3.09 14.41 15.99
C ALA A 67 -3.10 12.90 16.28
N LYS A 68 -3.32 12.53 17.55
CA LYS A 68 -3.44 11.15 17.99
C LYS A 68 -4.65 10.45 17.36
N ALA A 69 -5.82 11.10 17.36
CA ALA A 69 -7.02 10.57 16.72
C ALA A 69 -6.83 10.36 15.21
N TRP A 70 -6.23 11.34 14.52
CA TRP A 70 -5.93 11.23 13.09
C TRP A 70 -4.98 10.06 12.78
N LEU A 71 -3.91 9.89 13.57
CA LEU A 71 -2.98 8.77 13.41
C LEU A 71 -3.65 7.41 13.64
N GLN A 72 -4.56 7.30 14.60
CA GLN A 72 -5.30 6.06 14.85
C GLN A 72 -6.22 5.67 13.68
N GLU A 73 -6.94 6.64 13.12
CA GLU A 73 -7.77 6.42 11.92
C GLU A 73 -6.92 6.04 10.72
N LEU A 74 -5.79 6.74 10.50
CA LEU A 74 -4.86 6.41 9.43
C LEU A 74 -4.33 4.98 9.55
N LYS A 75 -3.99 4.54 10.77
CA LYS A 75 -3.57 3.16 11.03
C LYS A 75 -4.65 2.15 10.63
N ALA A 76 -5.90 2.39 11.00
CA ALA A 76 -7.01 1.49 10.67
C ALA A 76 -7.20 1.35 9.16
N VAL A 77 -7.27 2.48 8.44
CA VAL A 77 -7.41 2.49 6.97
C VAL A 77 -6.18 1.87 6.29
N ALA A 78 -4.98 2.07 6.83
CA ALA A 78 -3.77 1.51 6.26
C ALA A 78 -3.72 -0.03 6.36
N TYR A 79 -4.30 -0.63 7.40
CA TYR A 79 -4.44 -2.09 7.46
C TYR A 79 -5.37 -2.62 6.36
N VAL A 80 -6.53 -2.00 6.17
CA VAL A 80 -7.48 -2.39 5.11
C VAL A 80 -6.83 -2.23 3.73
N ALA A 81 -6.16 -1.11 3.49
CA ALA A 81 -5.45 -0.88 2.23
C ALA A 81 -4.34 -1.92 2.00
N ASN A 82 -3.67 -2.36 3.07
CA ASN A 82 -2.62 -3.36 2.98
C ASN A 82 -3.13 -4.71 2.44
N GLU A 83 -4.30 -5.15 2.94
CA GLU A 83 -4.98 -6.37 2.48
C GLU A 83 -5.38 -6.28 1.01
N VAL A 84 -5.99 -5.16 0.61
CA VAL A 84 -6.40 -4.94 -0.80
C VAL A 84 -5.19 -4.96 -1.74
N PHE A 85 -4.08 -4.32 -1.37
CA PHE A 85 -2.86 -4.37 -2.18
C PHE A 85 -2.19 -5.75 -2.21
N ASP A 86 -2.32 -6.56 -1.15
CA ASP A 86 -1.84 -7.95 -1.18
C ASP A 86 -2.65 -8.79 -2.16
N GLU A 87 -3.96 -8.58 -2.25
CA GLU A 87 -4.82 -9.24 -3.25
C GLU A 87 -4.43 -8.83 -4.67
N PHE A 88 -4.21 -7.53 -4.93
CA PHE A 88 -3.73 -7.08 -6.24
C PHE A 88 -2.37 -7.68 -6.61
N LYS A 89 -1.44 -7.76 -5.64
CA LYS A 89 -0.13 -8.40 -5.84
C LYS A 89 -0.29 -9.89 -6.14
N TYR A 90 -1.15 -10.59 -5.39
CA TYR A 90 -1.45 -12.00 -5.63
C TYR A 90 -2.00 -12.22 -7.04
N GLU A 91 -3.01 -11.44 -7.46
CA GLU A 91 -3.60 -11.60 -8.78
C GLU A 91 -2.59 -11.27 -9.90
N ALA A 92 -1.68 -10.31 -9.68
CA ALA A 92 -0.61 -10.02 -10.64
C ALA A 92 0.33 -11.21 -10.81
N LEU A 93 0.74 -11.84 -9.71
CA LEU A 93 1.57 -13.06 -9.71
C LEU A 93 0.82 -14.26 -10.30
N ARG A 94 -0.49 -14.37 -10.07
CA ARG A 94 -1.33 -15.41 -10.68
C ARG A 94 -1.42 -15.27 -12.20
N ARG A 95 -1.61 -14.05 -12.70
CA ARG A 95 -1.59 -13.75 -14.15
C ARG A 95 -0.20 -13.98 -14.75
N GLU A 96 0.87 -13.64 -14.03
CA GLU A 96 2.24 -13.94 -14.43
C GLU A 96 2.48 -15.44 -14.60
N SER A 97 2.14 -16.23 -13.57
CA SER A 97 2.30 -17.68 -13.57
C SER A 97 1.54 -18.33 -14.73
N ARG A 98 0.29 -17.89 -14.97
CA ARG A 98 -0.51 -18.36 -16.11
C ARG A 98 0.20 -18.11 -17.44
N ARG A 99 0.68 -16.88 -17.68
CA ARG A 99 1.40 -16.53 -18.92
C ARG A 99 2.69 -17.32 -19.10
N ARG A 100 3.44 -17.57 -18.02
CA ARG A 100 4.68 -18.37 -18.07
C ARG A 100 4.41 -19.86 -18.30
N GLY A 101 3.31 -20.39 -17.77
CA GLY A 101 2.88 -21.77 -17.99
C GLY A 101 2.24 -22.02 -19.37
N THR A 102 2.00 -20.99 -20.19
CA THR A 102 1.42 -21.13 -21.54
C THR A 102 2.45 -21.14 -22.67
N THR A 103 3.77 -21.25 -22.40
CA THR A 103 4.73 -21.56 -23.47
C THR A 103 4.32 -22.88 -24.13
N PRO A 104 3.98 -22.91 -25.44
CA PRO A 104 3.65 -24.16 -26.11
C PRO A 104 4.87 -25.07 -26.00
N SER A 105 4.71 -26.24 -25.37
CA SER A 105 5.69 -27.31 -25.50
C SER A 105 5.87 -27.56 -26.99
N SER A 106 7.11 -27.54 -27.48
CA SER A 106 7.43 -27.78 -28.90
C SER A 106 7.17 -29.22 -29.36
N ASP A 107 6.36 -30.00 -28.63
CA ASP A 107 6.02 -31.39 -28.93
C ASP A 107 4.71 -31.52 -29.71
N SER A 108 4.40 -30.54 -30.56
CA SER A 108 3.27 -30.63 -31.49
C SER A 108 3.63 -29.98 -32.82
N MET A 109 4.65 -30.52 -33.48
CA MET A 109 4.87 -30.39 -34.92
C MET A 109 5.53 -31.66 -35.46
#